data_AF-A0A2V8R5J2-F1
#
_entry.id   AF-A0A2V8R5J2-F1
#
_cell.length_a   1.000
_cell.length_b   1.000
_cell.length_c   1.000
_cell.angle_alpha   90.00
_cell.angle_beta   90.00
_cell.angle_gamma   90.00
#
_symmetry.space_group_name_H-M   'P 1'
#
loop_
_entity.id
_entity.type
_entity.pdbx_description
1 polymer ?
#
loop_
_entity_poly.entity_id
_entity_poly.type
_entity_poly.pdbx_seq_one_letter_code
_entity_poly.pdbx_strand_id
1 'polypeptide(L)'
;MIHDFPIRAASKADFQSGVKPPHSKKRVLITNLVGSLCLIAMCGATPAQVESQFISGDTYTRYELLAPETHQFKIYYEVTETRVGTRFHFNQIREGSEVSDESVIDQATGRPLKFEVVTGAQAKVDSPAENFSPNAHYVKVHLARPVPERGEYRLAIIKTYKDEKSYYTEGEQIVFKRPLGIPRDSIVLPAGYEIVSCSVAAQVLMEADGRLKLAFVNPGSGGQLEVTIKARKLGQNRLR
;
A
#
# COMPACT_ATOMS: atom_id res chain seq x y z
N MET A 1 35.80 23.54 -23.17
CA MET A 1 35.54 22.99 -24.52
C MET A 1 34.03 22.96 -24.73
N ILE A 2 33.41 24.12 -24.98
CA ILE A 2 32.02 24.25 -25.45
C ILE A 2 32.01 25.54 -26.29
N HIS A 3 31.99 25.38 -27.62
CA HIS A 3 31.68 26.39 -28.63
C HIS A 3 30.29 25.98 -29.17
N ASP A 4 29.24 26.81 -29.17
CA ASP A 4 28.99 28.08 -29.86
C ASP A 4 28.07 27.89 -31.09
N PHE A 5 26.97 28.67 -31.06
CA PHE A 5 26.30 29.34 -32.19
C PHE A 5 25.41 28.55 -33.21
N PRO A 6 24.48 29.25 -33.91
CA PRO A 6 23.08 28.85 -34.02
C PRO A 6 22.49 28.93 -35.46
N ILE A 7 21.17 28.72 -35.56
CA ILE A 7 20.15 29.29 -36.49
C ILE A 7 20.63 29.88 -37.84
N ARG A 8 20.13 29.35 -38.98
CA ARG A 8 19.24 30.10 -39.93
C ARG A 8 18.76 29.31 -41.16
N ALA A 9 17.48 29.57 -41.45
CA ALA A 9 16.88 29.94 -42.73
C ALA A 9 16.58 28.90 -43.83
N ALA A 10 15.35 29.08 -44.33
CA ALA A 10 14.67 28.40 -45.42
C ALA A 10 15.18 28.81 -46.82
N SER A 11 14.81 28.03 -47.83
CA SER A 11 14.73 28.50 -49.22
C SER A 11 13.71 27.67 -50.02
N LYS A 12 13.06 28.37 -50.96
CA LYS A 12 11.92 28.02 -51.82
C LYS A 12 12.38 27.56 -53.22
N ALA A 13 11.41 27.01 -53.97
CA ALA A 13 11.24 27.06 -55.44
C ALA A 13 12.21 26.19 -56.26
N ASP A 14 11.91 25.68 -57.46
CA ASP A 14 10.72 25.58 -58.32
C ASP A 14 11.11 24.61 -59.47
N PHE A 15 10.14 24.25 -60.32
CA PHE A 15 10.28 24.13 -61.79
C PHE A 15 10.06 22.75 -62.49
N GLN A 16 8.84 22.64 -63.03
CA GLN A 16 8.35 22.18 -64.34
C GLN A 16 9.02 21.04 -65.16
N SER A 17 8.15 20.16 -65.68
CA SER A 17 7.82 19.94 -67.11
C SER A 17 7.00 18.63 -67.18
N GLY A 18 6.04 18.34 -68.04
CA GLY A 18 5.53 18.86 -69.31
C GLY A 18 4.83 17.67 -70.00
N VAL A 19 3.97 17.94 -71.00
CA VAL A 19 3.37 17.01 -71.99
C VAL A 19 1.94 16.48 -71.73
N LYS A 20 1.01 17.08 -72.50
CA LYS A 20 -0.27 16.53 -73.05
C LYS A 20 0.03 16.10 -74.51
N PRO A 21 -0.77 15.28 -75.27
CA PRO A 21 -2.24 15.40 -75.51
C PRO A 21 -2.90 14.02 -75.92
N PRO A 22 -3.97 13.88 -76.76
CA PRO A 22 -5.24 14.61 -77.00
C PRO A 22 -6.54 13.71 -77.02
N HIS A 23 -7.67 14.37 -77.31
CA HIS A 23 -8.93 13.89 -77.95
C HIS A 23 -10.12 13.38 -77.10
N SER A 24 -10.99 14.33 -76.74
CA SER A 24 -12.39 14.47 -77.20
C SER A 24 -13.18 13.20 -77.56
N LYS A 25 -14.19 12.83 -76.73
CA LYS A 25 -15.54 12.44 -77.18
C LYS A 25 -16.60 12.94 -76.19
N LYS A 26 -17.74 13.39 -76.73
CA LYS A 26 -18.87 14.04 -76.05
C LYS A 26 -19.77 13.04 -75.30
N ARG A 27 -20.30 13.52 -74.15
CA ARG A 27 -21.58 13.24 -73.47
C ARG A 27 -22.23 11.85 -73.64
N VAL A 28 -22.44 11.16 -72.51
CA VAL A 28 -23.78 10.72 -72.05
C VAL A 28 -23.78 10.74 -70.52
N LEU A 29 -24.76 11.42 -69.93
CA LEU A 29 -25.06 11.42 -68.50
C LEU A 29 -25.91 10.18 -68.22
N ILE A 30 -25.38 9.21 -67.46
CA ILE A 30 -26.17 8.11 -66.88
C ILE A 30 -25.89 8.12 -65.38
N THR A 31 -26.89 8.58 -64.64
CA THR A 31 -26.94 8.60 -63.19
C THR A 31 -27.03 7.17 -62.67
N ASN A 32 -25.95 6.65 -62.08
CA ASN A 32 -25.99 5.41 -61.29
C ASN A 32 -25.76 5.77 -59.82
N LEU A 33 -26.86 5.73 -59.07
CA LEU A 33 -26.91 5.87 -57.62
C LEU A 33 -26.28 4.62 -56.99
N VAL A 34 -25.00 4.69 -56.61
CA VAL A 34 -24.39 3.66 -55.77
C VAL A 34 -24.79 3.96 -54.33
N GLY A 35 -25.81 3.24 -53.86
CA GLY A 35 -26.16 3.19 -52.43
C GLY A 35 -25.01 2.55 -51.67
N SER A 36 -24.20 3.37 -51.02
CA SER A 36 -23.15 2.92 -50.10
C SER A 36 -23.82 2.44 -48.82
N LEU A 37 -24.04 1.13 -48.71
CA LEU A 37 -24.51 0.49 -47.48
C LEU A 37 -23.35 0.43 -46.49
N CYS A 38 -23.19 1.48 -45.69
CA CYS A 38 -22.23 1.54 -44.61
C CYS A 38 -22.71 0.60 -43.48
N LEU A 39 -22.20 -0.63 -43.46
CA LEU A 39 -22.31 -1.51 -42.29
C LEU A 39 -21.47 -0.90 -41.16
N ILE A 40 -22.13 -0.17 -40.27
CA ILE A 40 -21.55 0.24 -38.99
C ILE A 40 -21.41 -1.04 -38.17
N ALA A 41 -20.22 -1.64 -38.19
CA ALA A 41 -19.83 -2.62 -37.18
C ALA A 41 -19.80 -1.88 -35.83
N MET A 42 -20.89 -1.97 -35.07
CA MET A 42 -20.90 -1.56 -33.67
C MET A 42 -19.94 -2.47 -32.93
N CYS A 43 -18.71 -2.00 -32.79
CA CYS A 43 -17.75 -2.54 -31.84
C CYS A 43 -18.35 -2.30 -30.46
N GLY A 44 -19.04 -3.31 -29.92
CA GLY A 44 -19.53 -3.32 -28.55
C GLY A 44 -18.34 -3.37 -27.61
N ALA A 45 -17.69 -2.23 -27.40
CA ALA A 45 -16.79 -2.05 -26.28
C ALA A 45 -17.66 -2.04 -25.03
N THR A 46 -17.78 -3.19 -24.37
CA THR A 46 -18.26 -3.24 -23.00
C THR A 46 -17.33 -2.33 -22.19
N PRO A 47 -17.83 -1.27 -21.55
CA PRO A 47 -16.99 -0.47 -20.68
C PRO A 47 -16.44 -1.43 -19.61
N ALA A 48 -15.11 -1.49 -19.49
CA ALA A 48 -14.48 -2.18 -18.38
C ALA A 48 -15.01 -1.51 -17.11
N GLN A 49 -15.83 -2.24 -16.37
CA GLN A 49 -16.38 -1.77 -15.12
C GLN A 49 -15.22 -1.68 -14.13
N VAL A 50 -14.69 -0.46 -13.95
CA VAL A 50 -13.73 -0.19 -12.88
C VAL A 50 -14.53 -0.29 -11.59
N GLU A 51 -14.55 -1.48 -11.00
CA GLU A 51 -15.07 -1.65 -9.65
C GLU A 51 -14.19 -0.81 -8.72
N SER A 52 -14.77 0.27 -8.20
CA SER A 52 -14.12 1.04 -7.15
C SER A 52 -13.94 0.14 -5.94
N GLN A 53 -12.71 -0.31 -5.69
CA GLN A 53 -12.41 -1.06 -4.48
C GLN A 53 -12.53 -0.10 -3.29
N PHE A 54 -13.49 -0.36 -2.42
CA PHE A 54 -13.56 0.34 -1.14
C PHE A 54 -12.33 -0.07 -0.31
N ILE A 55 -11.43 0.88 -0.01
CA ILE A 55 -10.31 0.67 0.90
C ILE A 55 -10.70 1.29 2.24
N SER A 56 -10.72 0.46 3.29
CA SER A 56 -11.06 0.94 4.63
C SER A 56 -9.94 1.84 5.18
N GLY A 57 -10.31 3.06 5.58
CA GLY A 57 -9.46 3.97 6.34
C GLY A 57 -9.29 3.57 7.81
N ASP A 58 -9.92 2.46 8.24
CA ASP A 58 -9.93 2.01 9.63
C ASP A 58 -8.77 1.07 9.98
N THR A 59 -7.87 0.79 9.04
CA THR A 59 -6.70 -0.04 9.37
C THR A 59 -5.86 0.65 10.44
N TYR A 60 -5.43 -0.12 11.45
CA TYR A 60 -4.72 0.41 12.61
C TYR A 60 -3.62 -0.56 13.05
N THR A 61 -2.43 -0.02 13.34
CA THR A 61 -1.36 -0.81 13.97
C THR A 61 -0.94 -0.22 15.29
N ARG A 62 -0.79 -1.08 16.29
CA ARG A 62 -0.18 -0.76 17.56
C ARG A 62 1.12 -1.54 17.71
N TYR A 63 2.19 -0.83 18.03
CA TYR A 63 3.49 -1.40 18.35
C TYR A 63 3.76 -1.18 19.84
N GLU A 64 3.79 -2.25 20.62
CA GLU A 64 4.19 -2.21 22.02
C GLU A 64 5.66 -2.59 22.13
N LEU A 65 6.51 -1.63 22.48
CA LEU A 65 7.93 -1.87 22.67
C LEU A 65 8.12 -2.74 23.93
N LEU A 66 8.83 -3.86 23.76
CA LEU A 66 9.17 -4.75 24.87
C LEU A 66 10.45 -4.27 25.57
N ALA A 67 11.07 -5.11 26.39
CA ALA A 67 12.30 -4.74 27.07
C ALA A 67 13.39 -4.37 26.03
N PRO A 68 14.08 -3.22 26.16
CA PRO A 68 14.94 -2.70 25.10
C PRO A 68 16.06 -3.64 24.64
N GLU A 69 16.63 -4.40 25.57
CA GLU A 69 17.68 -5.40 25.33
C GLU A 69 17.23 -6.57 24.45
N THR A 70 15.92 -6.73 24.26
CA THR A 70 15.37 -7.79 23.43
C THR A 70 15.28 -7.39 21.96
N HIS A 71 15.30 -6.08 21.66
CA HIS A 71 14.99 -5.54 20.34
C HIS A 71 13.63 -6.00 19.80
N GLN A 72 12.72 -6.36 20.71
CA GLN A 72 11.40 -6.87 20.37
C GLN A 72 10.31 -5.82 20.55
N PHE A 73 9.30 -5.91 19.70
CA PHE A 73 8.05 -5.18 19.87
C PHE A 73 6.88 -6.06 19.42
N LYS A 74 5.81 -6.02 20.21
CA LYS A 74 4.55 -6.71 19.89
C LYS A 74 3.73 -5.83 18.97
N ILE A 75 3.25 -6.41 17.88
CA ILE A 75 2.39 -5.78 16.91
C ILE A 75 0.98 -6.31 17.10
N TYR A 76 0.03 -5.38 17.20
CA TYR A 76 -1.39 -5.66 17.07
C TYR A 76 -1.89 -4.89 15.85
N TYR A 77 -2.23 -5.62 14.79
CA TYR A 77 -2.61 -5.07 13.49
C TYR A 77 -4.08 -5.38 13.22
N GLU A 78 -4.93 -4.35 13.29
CA GLU A 78 -6.34 -4.45 12.88
C GLU A 78 -6.49 -4.08 11.42
N VAL A 79 -7.16 -4.95 10.67
CA VAL A 79 -7.39 -4.76 9.25
C VAL A 79 -8.81 -5.16 8.88
N THR A 80 -9.31 -4.44 7.89
CA THR A 80 -10.61 -4.68 7.27
C THR A 80 -10.39 -5.19 5.86
N GLU A 81 -10.87 -6.39 5.58
CA GLU A 81 -10.90 -7.00 4.26
C GLU A 81 -12.23 -6.69 3.58
N THR A 82 -12.15 -6.15 2.37
CA THR A 82 -13.30 -5.58 1.63
C THR A 82 -13.51 -6.25 0.27
N ARG A 83 -12.63 -7.18 -0.14
CA ARG A 83 -12.77 -7.88 -1.41
C ARG A 83 -13.89 -8.90 -1.35
N VAL A 84 -15.01 -8.59 -1.99
CA VAL A 84 -16.20 -9.42 -2.04
C VAL A 84 -15.85 -10.87 -2.38
N GLY A 85 -16.38 -11.80 -1.60
CA GLY A 85 -16.23 -13.23 -1.84
C GLY A 85 -14.89 -13.85 -1.42
N THR A 86 -13.84 -13.06 -1.15
CA THR A 86 -12.55 -13.64 -0.72
C THR A 86 -12.72 -14.46 0.55
N ARG A 87 -11.93 -15.54 0.63
CA ARG A 87 -11.78 -16.38 1.83
C ARG A 87 -10.46 -16.16 2.53
N PHE A 88 -9.58 -15.34 1.96
CA PHE A 88 -8.23 -15.15 2.44
C PHE A 88 -7.89 -13.69 2.63
N HIS A 89 -7.06 -13.43 3.65
CA HIS A 89 -6.34 -12.18 3.81
C HIS A 89 -4.85 -12.48 3.88
N PHE A 90 -4.03 -11.62 3.28
CA PHE A 90 -2.58 -11.81 3.22
C PHE A 90 -1.88 -10.62 3.87
N ASN A 91 -1.07 -10.87 4.90
CA ASN A 91 -0.21 -9.86 5.50
C ASN A 91 1.26 -10.18 5.24
N GLN A 92 1.96 -9.29 4.55
CA GLN A 92 3.37 -9.49 4.25
C GLN A 92 4.20 -9.52 5.54
N ILE A 93 5.09 -10.51 5.64
CA ILE A 93 6.14 -10.55 6.67
C ILE A 93 7.28 -9.66 6.19
N ARG A 94 7.68 -8.69 7.02
CA ARG A 94 8.70 -7.73 6.62
C ARG A 94 10.08 -8.39 6.66
N GLU A 95 10.86 -8.21 5.59
CA GLU A 95 12.24 -8.66 5.55
C GLU A 95 13.08 -8.01 6.65
N GLY A 96 13.96 -8.81 7.25
CA GLY A 96 14.84 -8.37 8.34
C GLY A 96 14.21 -8.37 9.73
N SER A 97 12.93 -8.73 9.87
CA SER A 97 12.30 -8.99 11.17
C SER A 97 12.18 -10.50 11.40
N GLU A 98 12.61 -10.99 12.56
CA GLU A 98 12.28 -12.33 13.05
C GLU A 98 10.89 -12.27 13.71
N VAL A 99 10.03 -13.25 13.41
CA VAL A 99 8.62 -13.25 13.83
C VAL A 99 8.34 -14.40 14.80
N SER A 100 7.63 -14.11 15.88
CA SER A 100 7.15 -15.10 16.86
C SER A 100 5.75 -14.76 17.37
N ASP A 101 5.16 -15.67 18.14
CA ASP A 101 3.88 -15.50 18.86
C ASP A 101 2.71 -15.07 17.97
N GLU A 102 2.65 -15.59 16.74
CA GLU A 102 1.62 -15.23 15.78
C GLU A 102 0.26 -15.80 16.18
N SER A 103 -0.76 -14.95 16.11
CA SER A 103 -2.15 -15.35 16.25
C SER A 103 -3.04 -14.41 15.46
N VAL A 104 -4.20 -14.92 15.06
CA VAL A 104 -5.18 -14.15 14.30
C VAL A 104 -6.54 -14.30 14.93
N ILE A 105 -7.26 -13.20 15.10
CA ILE A 105 -8.54 -13.13 15.79
C ILE A 105 -9.60 -12.57 14.83
N ASP A 106 -10.74 -13.25 14.76
CA ASP A 106 -11.95 -12.73 14.16
C ASP A 106 -12.54 -11.65 15.07
N GLN A 107 -12.61 -10.40 14.60
CA GLN A 107 -13.05 -9.28 15.44
C GLN A 107 -14.55 -9.29 15.74
N ALA A 108 -15.36 -10.01 14.95
CA ALA A 108 -16.79 -10.09 15.20
C ALA A 108 -17.12 -11.07 16.33
N THR A 109 -16.30 -12.11 16.50
CA THR A 109 -16.59 -13.24 17.42
C THR A 109 -15.56 -13.41 18.54
N GLY A 110 -14.39 -12.80 18.42
CA GLY A 110 -13.25 -13.00 19.32
C GLY A 110 -12.57 -14.37 19.19
N ARG A 111 -12.96 -15.19 18.21
CA ARG A 111 -12.42 -16.54 18.01
C ARG A 111 -11.11 -16.52 17.21
N PRO A 112 -10.20 -17.49 17.45
CA PRO A 112 -9.00 -17.61 16.64
C PRO A 112 -9.33 -18.01 15.20
N LEU A 113 -8.60 -17.46 14.24
CA LEU A 113 -8.62 -17.84 12.83
C LEU A 113 -7.42 -18.72 12.48
N LYS A 114 -7.63 -19.68 11.57
CA LYS A 114 -6.54 -20.47 11.00
C LYS A 114 -5.67 -19.59 10.11
N PHE A 115 -4.35 -19.74 10.22
CA PHE A 115 -3.41 -19.10 9.31
C PHE A 115 -2.24 -20.03 9.01
N GLU A 116 -1.49 -19.69 7.97
CA GLU A 116 -0.26 -20.36 7.56
C GLU A 116 0.69 -19.35 6.90
N VAL A 117 2.00 -19.60 6.99
CA VAL A 117 2.99 -18.79 6.26
C VAL A 117 3.19 -19.38 4.87
N VAL A 118 3.02 -18.55 3.85
CA VAL A 118 3.14 -18.93 2.43
C VAL A 118 4.13 -18.02 1.71
N THR A 119 4.68 -18.50 0.60
CA THR A 119 5.42 -17.64 -0.34
C THR A 119 4.46 -16.79 -1.17
N GLY A 120 4.95 -15.70 -1.76
CA GLY A 120 4.15 -14.90 -2.68
C GLY A 120 3.68 -15.67 -3.90
N ALA A 121 4.47 -16.64 -4.39
CA ALA A 121 4.04 -17.54 -5.45
C ALA A 121 2.83 -18.40 -5.05
N GLN A 122 2.82 -18.94 -3.84
CA GLN A 122 1.68 -19.69 -3.30
C GLN A 122 0.45 -18.76 -3.09
N ALA A 123 0.66 -17.57 -2.53
CA ALA A 123 -0.41 -16.58 -2.34
C ALA A 123 -1.07 -16.17 -3.67
N LYS A 124 -0.28 -16.05 -4.75
CA LYS A 124 -0.78 -15.72 -6.10
C LYS A 124 -1.73 -16.77 -6.67
N VAL A 125 -1.59 -18.04 -6.28
CA VAL A 125 -2.52 -19.11 -6.69
C VAL A 125 -3.89 -18.89 -6.03
N ASP A 126 -3.91 -18.52 -4.76
CA ASP A 126 -5.14 -18.29 -3.99
C ASP A 126 -5.80 -16.94 -4.29
N SER A 127 -5.01 -15.92 -4.69
CA SER A 127 -5.50 -14.59 -5.02
C SER A 127 -4.82 -14.03 -6.29
N PRO A 128 -5.24 -14.47 -7.49
CA PRO A 128 -4.57 -14.15 -8.75
C PRO A 128 -4.59 -12.67 -9.12
N ALA A 129 -5.56 -11.90 -8.63
CA ALA A 129 -5.67 -10.47 -8.89
C ALA A 129 -4.66 -9.62 -8.08
N GLU A 130 -4.13 -10.16 -6.97
CA GLU A 130 -3.23 -9.43 -6.08
C GLU A 130 -1.78 -9.42 -6.58
N ASN A 131 -1.06 -8.34 -6.26
CA ASN A 131 0.35 -8.22 -6.61
C ASN A 131 1.25 -8.67 -5.44
N PHE A 132 1.64 -9.94 -5.45
CA PHE A 132 2.58 -10.49 -4.49
C PHE A 132 4.00 -10.50 -5.07
N SER A 133 4.97 -10.01 -4.29
CA SER A 133 6.39 -10.31 -4.57
C SER A 133 6.61 -11.83 -4.42
N PRO A 134 7.08 -12.54 -5.47
CA PRO A 134 7.10 -14.02 -5.47
C PRO A 134 7.91 -14.66 -4.35
N ASN A 135 9.02 -14.02 -3.97
CA ASN A 135 9.95 -14.53 -2.96
C ASN A 135 9.67 -14.00 -1.54
N ALA A 136 8.71 -13.09 -1.40
CA ALA A 136 8.31 -12.61 -0.08
C ALA A 136 7.44 -13.65 0.64
N HIS A 137 7.40 -13.56 1.96
CA HIS A 137 6.55 -14.40 2.80
C HIS A 137 5.33 -13.62 3.29
N TYR A 138 4.20 -14.31 3.43
CA TYR A 138 2.94 -13.74 3.86
C TYR A 138 2.28 -14.64 4.89
N VAL A 139 1.67 -14.03 5.90
CA VAL A 139 0.69 -14.68 6.76
C VAL A 139 -0.61 -14.76 5.95
N LYS A 140 -0.95 -15.95 5.48
CA LYS A 140 -2.24 -16.26 4.83
C LYS A 140 -3.24 -16.62 5.91
N VAL A 141 -4.24 -15.78 6.10
CA VAL A 141 -5.34 -15.99 7.04
C VAL A 141 -6.51 -16.63 6.30
N HIS A 142 -7.11 -17.67 6.87
CA HIS A 142 -8.36 -18.27 6.42
C HIS A 142 -9.52 -17.59 7.16
N LEU A 143 -10.31 -16.80 6.42
CA LEU A 143 -11.48 -16.11 6.98
C LEU A 143 -12.57 -17.13 7.31
N ALA A 144 -13.27 -16.96 8.44
CA ALA A 144 -14.33 -17.87 8.87
C ALA A 144 -15.54 -17.90 7.92
N ARG A 145 -15.68 -16.86 7.09
CA ARG A 145 -16.72 -16.70 6.08
C ARG A 145 -16.21 -15.81 4.94
N PRO A 146 -16.81 -15.87 3.75
CA PRO A 146 -16.61 -14.86 2.71
C PRO A 146 -16.80 -13.45 3.25
N VAL A 147 -16.07 -12.51 2.66
CA VAL A 147 -16.47 -11.10 2.69
C VAL A 147 -17.81 -10.94 1.94
N PRO A 148 -18.83 -10.33 2.55
CA PRO A 148 -20.12 -10.08 1.90
C PRO A 148 -20.04 -9.05 0.76
N GLU A 149 -20.96 -9.10 -0.19
CA GLU A 149 -21.04 -8.13 -1.33
C GLU A 149 -21.21 -6.67 -0.90
N ARG A 150 -21.92 -6.45 0.21
CA ARG A 150 -22.19 -5.11 0.77
C ARG A 150 -21.74 -5.02 2.22
N GLY A 151 -20.54 -5.55 2.50
CA GLY A 151 -20.00 -5.56 3.85
C GLY A 151 -18.51 -5.81 3.87
N GLU A 152 -18.01 -6.00 5.08
CA GLU A 152 -16.59 -6.09 5.36
C GLU A 152 -16.30 -7.26 6.32
N TYR A 153 -15.03 -7.64 6.38
CA TYR A 153 -14.53 -8.59 7.38
C TYR A 153 -13.43 -7.92 8.19
N ARG A 154 -13.59 -7.85 9.51
CA ARG A 154 -12.58 -7.29 10.42
C ARG A 154 -11.82 -8.42 11.12
N LEU A 155 -10.49 -8.31 11.14
CA LEU A 155 -9.61 -9.24 11.82
C LEU A 155 -8.46 -8.49 12.51
N ALA A 156 -7.88 -9.09 13.54
CA ALA A 156 -6.60 -8.66 14.11
C ALA A 156 -5.54 -9.72 13.91
N ILE A 157 -4.36 -9.31 13.48
CA ILE A 157 -3.15 -10.13 13.43
C ILE A 157 -2.23 -9.64 14.54
N ILE A 158 -1.88 -10.55 15.44
CA ILE A 158 -0.98 -10.30 16.57
C ILE A 158 0.30 -11.07 16.31
N LYS A 159 1.44 -10.39 16.46
CA LYS A 159 2.76 -10.99 16.26
C LYS A 159 3.82 -10.24 17.04
N THR A 160 4.89 -10.90 17.42
CA THR A 160 6.07 -10.27 18.03
C THR A 160 7.17 -10.22 16.99
N TYR A 161 7.76 -9.04 16.80
CA TYR A 161 8.91 -8.85 15.93
C TYR A 161 10.16 -8.63 16.77
N LYS A 162 11.25 -9.32 16.42
CA LYS A 162 12.61 -8.94 16.80
C LYS A 162 13.29 -8.27 15.60
N ASP A 163 13.67 -7.00 15.75
CA ASP A 163 14.20 -6.18 14.66
C ASP A 163 15.13 -5.08 15.22
N GLU A 164 16.42 -5.40 15.31
CA GLU A 164 17.46 -4.53 15.88
C GLU A 164 17.69 -3.25 15.06
N LYS A 165 17.31 -3.23 13.78
CA LYS A 165 17.40 -2.03 12.93
C LYS A 165 16.28 -1.05 13.24
N SER A 166 15.12 -1.57 13.64
CA SER A 166 13.93 -0.76 13.92
C SER A 166 13.82 -0.37 15.39
N TYR A 167 14.32 -1.19 16.33
CA TYR A 167 14.24 -0.93 17.76
C TYR A 167 15.55 -1.25 18.47
N TYR A 168 16.24 -0.23 18.99
CA TYR A 168 17.57 -0.36 19.57
C TYR A 168 17.84 0.70 20.64
N THR A 169 18.99 0.56 21.32
CA THR A 169 19.49 1.53 22.31
C THR A 169 20.58 2.43 21.72
N GLU A 170 20.56 3.71 22.04
CA GLU A 170 21.59 4.70 21.70
C GLU A 170 22.00 5.45 22.98
N GLY A 171 23.10 5.04 23.61
CA GLY A 171 23.47 5.53 24.94
C GLY A 171 22.41 5.19 25.99
N GLU A 172 21.88 6.19 26.69
CA GLU A 172 20.81 6.02 27.69
C GLU A 172 19.40 6.08 27.09
N GLN A 173 19.29 6.21 25.76
CA GLN A 173 18.00 6.31 25.05
C GLN A 173 17.66 5.00 24.36
N ILE A 174 16.37 4.78 24.17
CA ILE A 174 15.83 3.81 23.22
C ILE A 174 15.35 4.56 21.99
N VAL A 175 15.52 3.92 20.83
CA VAL A 175 15.13 4.46 19.53
C VAL A 175 14.22 3.45 18.85
N PHE A 176 13.02 3.89 18.49
CA PHE A 176 12.17 3.20 17.52
C PHE A 176 12.21 3.98 16.21
N LYS A 177 12.72 3.36 15.13
CA LYS A 177 12.86 3.99 13.82
C LYS A 177 12.34 3.05 12.73
N ARG A 178 11.24 3.41 12.09
CA ARG A 178 10.64 2.57 11.03
C ARG A 178 9.75 3.39 10.11
N PRO A 179 9.76 3.12 8.79
CA PRO A 179 8.76 3.67 7.89
C PRO A 179 7.43 2.92 8.05
N LEU A 180 6.36 3.66 8.35
CA LEU A 180 5.02 3.13 8.60
C LEU A 180 4.04 3.62 7.54
N GLY A 181 3.34 2.69 6.89
CA GLY A 181 2.40 2.99 5.80
C GLY A 181 0.93 2.82 6.16
N ILE A 182 0.61 2.43 7.40
CA ILE A 182 -0.76 2.23 7.83
C ILE A 182 -1.39 3.59 8.16
N PRO A 183 -2.68 3.83 7.87
CA PRO A 183 -3.29 5.15 8.07
C PRO A 183 -3.27 5.62 9.52
N ARG A 184 -3.33 4.69 10.48
CA ARG A 184 -3.35 4.98 11.90
C ARG A 184 -2.37 4.06 12.61
N ASP A 185 -1.46 4.64 13.38
CA ASP A 185 -0.45 3.90 14.09
C ASP A 185 -0.33 4.40 15.53
N SER A 186 0.10 3.52 16.42
CA SER A 186 0.56 3.95 17.74
C SER A 186 1.78 3.16 18.20
N ILE A 187 2.64 3.84 18.94
CA ILE A 187 3.80 3.26 19.61
C ILE A 187 3.60 3.39 21.11
N VAL A 188 3.69 2.28 21.84
CA VAL A 188 3.64 2.26 23.31
C VAL A 188 5.03 1.97 23.84
N LEU A 189 5.53 2.91 24.64
CA LEU A 189 6.85 2.82 25.25
C LEU A 189 6.85 1.75 26.37
N PRO A 190 8.02 1.18 26.71
CA PRO A 190 8.13 0.32 27.87
C PRO A 190 7.78 1.09 29.15
N ALA A 191 7.35 0.36 30.19
CA ALA A 191 7.02 0.96 31.47
C ALA A 191 8.21 1.77 32.04
N GLY A 192 7.91 2.96 32.57
CA GLY A 192 8.93 3.84 33.15
C GLY A 192 9.77 4.61 32.14
N TYR A 193 9.34 4.74 30.89
CA TYR A 193 10.00 5.59 29.88
C TYR A 193 9.24 6.88 29.61
N GLU A 194 9.97 7.97 29.37
CA GLU A 194 9.45 9.24 28.88
C GLU A 194 9.94 9.52 27.45
N ILE A 195 9.15 10.28 26.70
CA ILE A 195 9.47 10.69 25.33
C ILE A 195 10.57 11.77 25.37
N VAL A 196 11.58 11.62 24.52
CA VAL A 196 12.62 12.64 24.29
C VAL A 196 12.33 13.40 22.99
N SER A 197 12.00 12.68 21.92
CA SER A 197 11.63 13.28 20.64
C SER A 197 10.77 12.35 19.80
N CYS A 198 9.99 12.93 18.89
CA CYS A 198 9.21 12.22 17.88
C CYS A 198 9.33 12.99 16.55
N SER A 199 9.62 12.28 15.45
CA SER A 199 9.76 12.90 14.12
C SER A 199 8.42 13.27 13.47
N VAL A 200 7.30 12.82 14.04
CA VAL A 200 5.95 13.05 13.52
C VAL A 200 5.06 13.70 14.58
N ALA A 201 4.02 14.40 14.15
CA ALA A 201 3.00 14.91 15.07
C ALA A 201 2.24 13.74 15.68
N ALA A 202 2.26 13.63 17.00
CA ALA A 202 1.62 12.55 17.75
C ALA A 202 0.80 13.08 18.93
N GLN A 203 -0.34 12.45 19.17
CA GLN A 203 -1.06 12.57 20.43
C GLN A 203 -0.38 11.67 21.47
N VAL A 204 0.03 12.27 22.58
CA VAL A 204 0.61 11.54 23.71
C VAL A 204 -0.47 11.26 24.74
N LEU A 205 -0.64 9.99 25.07
CA LEU A 205 -1.65 9.51 26.00
C LEU A 205 -0.99 8.56 27.00
N MET A 206 -1.51 8.53 28.23
CA MET A 206 -1.14 7.51 29.20
C MET A 206 -2.13 6.34 29.10
N GLU A 207 -1.62 5.13 28.98
CA GLU A 207 -2.40 3.89 29.05
C GLU A 207 -2.83 3.60 30.48
N ALA A 208 -3.83 2.71 30.64
CA ALA A 208 -4.34 2.32 31.96
C ALA A 208 -3.26 1.68 32.86
N ASP A 209 -2.23 1.08 32.26
CA ASP A 209 -1.08 0.48 32.95
C ASP A 209 0.07 1.49 33.20
N GLY A 210 -0.13 2.77 32.92
CA GLY A 210 0.83 3.86 33.13
C GLY A 210 1.88 4.02 32.03
N ARG A 211 1.89 3.18 30.99
CA ARG A 211 2.79 3.35 29.84
C ARG A 211 2.36 4.55 28.98
N LEU A 212 3.32 5.22 28.35
CA LEU A 212 3.03 6.27 27.38
C LEU A 212 2.78 5.67 26.00
N LYS A 213 1.65 6.03 25.39
CA LYS A 213 1.30 5.79 23.99
C LYS A 213 1.46 7.08 23.18
N LEU A 214 2.13 6.97 22.04
CA LEU A 214 2.17 7.99 21.00
C LEU A 214 1.27 7.50 19.86
N ALA A 215 0.15 8.16 19.62
CA ALA A 215 -0.77 7.86 18.52
C ALA A 215 -0.65 8.92 17.42
N PHE A 216 -0.59 8.48 16.16
CA PHE A 216 -0.47 9.38 15.02
C PHE A 216 -1.23 8.83 13.82
N VAL A 217 -1.58 9.75 12.93
CA VAL A 217 -2.28 9.45 11.68
C VAL A 217 -1.31 9.72 10.54
N ASN A 218 -1.34 8.87 9.52
CA ASN A 218 -0.73 9.11 8.22
C ASN A 218 -1.80 9.65 7.27
N PRO A 219 -2.01 10.99 7.21
CA PRO A 219 -3.08 11.60 6.42
C PRO A 219 -2.81 11.59 4.90
N GLY A 220 -1.66 11.07 4.46
CA GLY A 220 -1.15 11.23 3.09
C GLY A 220 -1.76 10.29 2.05
N SER A 221 -1.60 10.66 0.78
CA SER A 221 -2.09 9.96 -0.42
C SER A 221 -1.26 8.71 -0.80
N GLY A 222 -0.83 7.90 0.18
CA GLY A 222 -0.23 6.57 -0.06
C GLY A 222 1.27 6.40 0.18
N GLY A 223 1.94 7.33 0.88
CA GLY A 223 3.36 7.23 1.25
C GLY A 223 3.60 6.65 2.66
N GLN A 224 4.84 6.25 2.94
CA GLN A 224 5.25 5.86 4.30
C GLN A 224 5.65 7.10 5.12
N LEU A 225 5.28 7.13 6.40
CA LEU A 225 5.83 8.05 7.39
C LEU A 225 7.14 7.51 7.93
N GLU A 226 8.22 8.28 7.79
CA GLU A 226 9.51 7.99 8.42
C GLU A 226 9.45 8.31 9.92
N VAL A 227 8.99 7.34 10.73
CA VAL A 227 8.83 7.51 12.17
C VAL A 227 10.17 7.24 12.86
N THR A 228 10.60 8.19 13.67
CA THR A 228 11.70 8.07 14.62
C THR A 228 11.23 8.61 15.96
N ILE A 229 11.22 7.76 16.98
CA ILE A 229 10.91 8.12 18.36
C ILE A 229 12.13 7.81 19.20
N LYS A 230 12.57 8.79 19.98
CA LYS A 230 13.57 8.58 21.03
C LYS A 230 12.88 8.71 22.37
N ALA A 231 13.17 7.79 23.28
CA ALA A 231 12.69 7.79 24.64
C ALA A 231 13.81 7.45 25.61
N ARG A 232 13.66 7.83 26.87
CA ARG A 232 14.63 7.52 27.93
C ARG A 232 13.91 7.02 29.17
N LYS A 233 14.63 6.26 29.99
CA LYS A 233 14.09 5.81 31.27
C LYS A 233 13.89 7.00 32.21
N LEU A 234 12.74 7.05 32.87
CA LEU A 234 12.48 8.03 33.93
C LEU A 234 13.49 7.82 35.06
N GLY A 235 14.17 8.90 35.45
CA GLY A 235 15.01 8.88 36.65
C GLY A 235 14.15 8.64 37.88
N GLN A 236 14.60 7.76 38.78
CA GLN A 236 13.88 7.37 40.01
C GLN A 236 13.45 8.54 40.91
N ASN A 237 14.07 9.73 40.75
CA ASN A 237 13.77 10.93 41.53
C ASN A 237 12.60 11.79 41.01
N ARG A 238 11.97 11.46 39.87
CA ARG A 238 10.88 12.26 39.30
C ARG A 238 9.46 11.76 39.63
N LEU A 239 9.34 10.69 40.42
CA LEU A 239 8.06 10.09 40.82
C LEU A 239 7.55 10.62 42.19
N ARG A 240 7.89 11.86 42.56
CA ARG A 240 7.39 12.52 43.77
C ARG A 240 6.19 13.40 43.47
#